data_AF-A0A9P0I5I2-F1
#
_entry.id   AF-A0A9P0I5I2-F1
#
_cell.length_a   1.000
_cell.length_b   1.000
_cell.length_c   1.000
_cell.angle_alpha   90.00
_cell.angle_beta   90.00
_cell.angle_gamma   90.00
#
_symmetry.space_group_name_H-M   'P 1'
#
loop_
_entity.id
_entity.type
_entity.pdbx_description
1 polymer ?
#
loop_
_entity_poly.entity_id
_entity_poly.type
_entity_poly.pdbx_seq_one_letter_code
_entity_poly.pdbx_strand_id
1 'polypeptide(L)' 'MSGEVKLFDSSSPDPLTRERGLCIENCCKTRPFVVALQDCTKRVTKKAAYTAETCHDEILELMEALDKCTKNKAFLELQ' A
#
# COMPACT_ATOMS: atom_id res chain seq x y z
N MET A 1 -16.79 6.60 8.87
CA MET A 1 -15.53 6.30 9.57
C MET A 1 -14.41 6.47 8.56
N SER A 2 -13.79 7.64 8.49
CA SER A 2 -12.62 7.88 7.64
C SER A 2 -11.38 7.41 8.42
N GLY A 3 -11.24 6.10 8.57
CA GLY A 3 -9.98 5.51 8.99
C GLY A 3 -9.06 5.55 7.78
N GLU A 4 -8.03 6.39 7.81
CA GLU A 4 -6.88 6.20 6.92
C GLU A 4 -6.40 4.78 7.14
N VAL A 5 -6.58 3.92 6.14
CA VAL A 5 -6.03 2.57 6.19
C VAL A 5 -4.51 2.73 6.15
N LYS A 6 -3.87 2.74 7.32
CA LYS A 6 -2.42 2.60 7.44
C LYS A 6 -2.06 1.20 6.97
N LEU A 7 -1.76 1.08 5.67
CA LEU A 7 -1.44 -0.19 5.01
C LEU A 7 -0.17 -0.82 5.60
N PHE A 8 0.81 0.01 5.95
CA PHE A 8 2.05 -0.40 6.60
C PHE A 8 2.44 0.63 7.68
N ASP A 9 2.98 0.16 8.80
CA ASP A 9 3.39 0.99 9.93
C ASP A 9 4.87 1.37 9.81
N SER A 10 5.13 2.66 9.63
CA SER A 10 6.48 3.27 9.57
C SER A 10 7.24 3.23 10.90
N SER A 11 6.61 2.78 11.98
CA SER A 11 7.24 2.54 13.29
C SER A 11 7.41 1.05 13.63
N SER A 12 7.09 0.15 12.70
CA SER A 12 7.15 -1.30 12.92
C SER A 12 8.58 -1.77 13.24
N PRO A 13 8.75 -2.73 14.16
CA PRO A 13 10.05 -3.38 14.38
C PRO A 13 10.47 -4.28 13.21
N ASP A 14 9.53 -4.69 12.35
CA ASP A 14 9.83 -5.43 11.13
C ASP A 14 10.39 -4.48 10.05
N PRO A 15 11.65 -4.67 9.60
CA PRO A 15 12.31 -3.73 8.69
C PRO A 15 11.55 -3.54 7.36
N LEU A 16 10.95 -4.61 6.82
CA LEU A 16 10.21 -4.53 5.56
C LEU A 16 8.92 -3.72 5.71
N THR A 17 8.17 -3.95 6.77
CA THR A 17 6.94 -3.23 7.11
C THR A 17 7.23 -1.76 7.37
N ARG A 18 8.30 -1.47 8.11
CA ARG A 18 8.77 -0.11 8.37
C ARG A 18 9.10 0.64 7.10
N GLU A 19 9.94 0.06 6.25
CA GLU A 19 10.33 0.68 4.98
C GLU A 19 9.15 0.87 4.03
N ARG A 20 8.21 -0.09 3.98
CA ARG A 20 6.96 0.08 3.22
C ARG A 20 6.11 1.23 3.76
N GLY A 21 5.99 1.38 5.08
CA GLY A 21 5.31 2.51 5.72
C GLY A 21 5.96 3.85 5.35
N LEU A 22 7.28 3.94 5.49
CA LEU A 22 8.06 5.13 5.11
C LEU A 22 7.93 5.45 3.62
N CYS A 23 7.86 4.45 2.75
CA CYS A 23 7.63 4.61 1.33
C CYS A 23 6.22 5.14 1.01
N ILE A 24 5.19 4.78 1.79
CA ILE A 24 3.84 5.34 1.63
C ILE A 24 3.81 6.82 2.07
N GLU A 25 4.44 7.13 3.20
CA GLU A 25 4.42 8.48 3.78
C GLU A 25 5.26 9.49 2.99
N ASN A 26 6.44 9.06 2.52
CA ASN A 26 7.46 9.99 2.02
C ASN A 26 7.72 9.92 0.51
N CYS A 27 7.25 8.88 -0.20
CA CYS A 27 7.52 8.73 -1.63
C CYS A 27 6.35 9.22 -2.50
N CYS A 28 6.56 10.32 -3.24
CA CYS A 28 5.54 10.81 -4.17
C CYS A 28 5.17 9.80 -5.28
N LYS A 29 6.02 8.81 -5.56
CA LYS A 29 5.77 7.80 -6.60
C LYS A 29 4.81 6.69 -6.15
N THR A 30 4.69 6.42 -4.85
CA THR A 30 3.78 5.38 -4.31
C THR A 30 2.38 5.93 -4.08
N ARG A 31 2.26 7.24 -3.83
CA ARG A 31 1.00 7.93 -3.53
C ARG A 31 -0.13 7.69 -4.53
N PRO A 32 0.08 7.72 -5.87
CA PRO A 32 -1.00 7.45 -6.82
C PRO A 32 -1.62 6.05 -6.66
N PHE A 33 -0.80 5.04 -6.38
CA PHE A 33 -1.25 3.66 -6.21
C PHE A 33 -2.02 3.46 -4.91
N VAL A 34 -1.64 4.18 -3.84
CA VAL A 34 -2.41 4.20 -2.58
C VAL A 34 -3.81 4.78 -2.80
N VAL A 35 -3.90 5.89 -3.54
CA VAL A 35 -5.19 6.53 -3.87
C VAL A 35 -6.03 5.61 -4.75
N ALA A 36 -5.44 4.99 -5.77
CA ALA A 36 -6.14 4.04 -6.65
C ALA A 36 -6.76 2.88 -5.86
N LEU A 37 -5.99 2.27 -4.96
CA LEU A 37 -6.47 1.19 -4.10
C LEU A 37 -7.59 1.66 -3.15
N GLN A 38 -7.46 2.85 -2.57
CA GLN A 38 -8.52 3.42 -1.71
C GLN A 38 -9.82 3.66 -2.49
N ASP A 39 -9.73 4.16 -3.72
CA ASP A 39 -10.90 4.45 -4.53
C ASP A 39 -11.56 3.17 -5.07
N CYS A 40 -10.76 2.17 -5.45
CA CYS A 40 -11.29 0.84 -5.74
C CYS A 40 -11.99 0.25 -4.51
N THR A 41 -11.36 0.30 -3.33
CA THR A 41 -11.93 -0.24 -2.09
C THR A 41 -13.28 0.42 -1.80
N LYS A 42 -13.38 1.75 -1.86
CA LYS A 42 -14.65 2.47 -1.69
C LYS A 42 -15.70 2.02 -2.71
N ARG A 43 -15.32 1.82 -3.97
CA ARG A 43 -16.22 1.43 -5.06
C ARG A 43 -16.75 0.01 -4.87
N VAL A 44 -15.87 -0.95 -4.57
CA VAL A 44 -16.22 -2.34 -4.29
C VAL A 44 -17.07 -2.41 -3.03
N THR A 45 -16.69 -1.76 -1.93
CA THR A 45 -17.49 -1.74 -0.69
C THR A 45 -18.89 -1.16 -0.93
N LYS A 46 -19.01 -0.06 -1.69
CA LYS A 46 -20.31 0.56 -2.00
C LYS A 46 -21.23 -0.35 -2.84
N LYS A 47 -20.64 -1.22 -3.67
CA LYS A 47 -21.37 -2.07 -4.61
C LYS A 47 -21.31 -3.56 -4.25
N ALA A 48 -20.86 -3.90 -3.03
CA ALA A 48 -20.49 -5.26 -2.64
C ALA A 48 -21.58 -6.32 -2.88
N ALA A 49 -22.86 -5.93 -2.83
CA ALA A 49 -23.98 -6.82 -3.04
C ALA A 49 -24.25 -7.20 -4.52
N TYR A 50 -23.66 -6.51 -5.50
CA TYR A 50 -24.02 -6.67 -6.92
C TYR A 50 -22.86 -6.44 -7.90
N THR A 51 -21.62 -6.38 -7.41
CA THR A 51 -20.43 -6.25 -8.26
C THR A 51 -19.55 -7.49 -8.16
N ALA A 52 -18.99 -7.92 -9.29
CA ALA A 52 -17.90 -8.90 -9.33
C ALA A 52 -16.51 -8.22 -9.33
N GLU A 53 -16.50 -6.89 -9.26
CA GLU A 53 -15.29 -6.09 -9.23
C GLU A 53 -14.42 -6.42 -8.00
N THR A 54 -13.11 -6.50 -8.20
CA THR A 54 -12.12 -6.67 -7.14
C THR A 54 -11.04 -5.60 -7.30
N CYS A 55 -10.23 -5.39 -6.25
CA CYS A 55 -9.09 -4.47 -6.28
C CYS A 55 -7.75 -5.18 -6.48
N HIS A 56 -7.76 -6.35 -7.15
CA HIS A 56 -6.56 -7.18 -7.29
C HIS A 56 -5.44 -6.44 -8.03
N ASP A 57 -5.78 -5.76 -9.13
CA ASP A 57 -4.81 -5.05 -9.94
C ASP A 57 -4.20 -3.87 -9.17
N GLU A 58 -5.02 -3.07 -8.47
CA GLU A 58 -4.53 -1.96 -7.64
C GLU A 58 -3.65 -2.44 -6.47
N ILE A 59 -3.91 -3.63 -5.93
CA ILE A 59 -3.04 -4.26 -4.93
C ILE A 59 -1.68 -4.61 -5.55
N LEU A 60 -1.66 -5.26 -6.72
CA LEU A 60 -0.43 -5.65 -7.38
C LEU A 60 0.43 -4.43 -7.75
N GLU A 61 -0.19 -3.39 -8.31
CA GLU A 61 0.49 -2.16 -8.68
C GLU A 61 1.09 -1.44 -7.46
N LEU A 62 0.35 -1.37 -6.36
CA LEU A 62 0.87 -0.80 -5.11
C LEU A 62 2.05 -1.62 -4.58
N MET A 63 1.92 -2.95 -4.55
CA MET A 63 2.98 -3.83 -4.05
C MET A 63 4.25 -3.71 -4.89
N GLU A 64 4.12 -3.66 -6.22
CA GLU A 64 5.26 -3.45 -7.11
C GLU A 64 5.94 -2.09 -6.87
N ALA A 65 5.16 -1.02 -6.69
CA ALA A 65 5.68 0.31 -6.40
C ALA A 65 6.41 0.36 -5.05
N LEU A 66 5.87 -0.32 -4.04
CA LEU A 66 6.51 -0.44 -2.73
C LEU A 66 7.80 -1.24 -2.80
N ASP A 67 7.81 -2.39 -3.47
CA ASP A 67 9.01 -3.22 -3.61
C ASP A 67 10.11 -2.49 -4.38
N LYS A 68 9.76 -1.68 -5.41
CA LYS A 68 10.71 -0.78 -6.07
C LYS A 68 11.27 0.29 -5.13
N CYS A 69 10.46 0.79 -4.21
CA CYS A 69 10.86 1.80 -3.23
C CYS A 69 11.76 1.22 -2.12
N THR A 70 11.51 -0.02 -1.69
CA THR A 70 12.23 -0.69 -0.59
C THR A 70 13.42 -1.54 -1.03
N LYS A 71 13.56 -1.84 -2.33
CA LYS A 71 14.56 -2.77 -2.93
C LYS A 71 15.97 -2.65 -2.36
N ASN A 72 16.44 -1.43 -2.11
CA ASN A 72 17.81 -1.17 -1.65
C ASN A 72 17.91 -0.89 -0.14
N LYS A 73 16.79 -0.86 0.59
CA LYS A 73 16.74 -0.43 1.99
C LYS A 73 16.42 -1.59 2.94
N ALA A 74 15.47 -2.44 2.58
CA ALA A 74 14.99 -3.50 3.47
C ALA A 74 16.05 -4.58 3.76
N PHE A 75 16.92 -4.89 2.80
CA PHE A 75 17.96 -5.91 2.97
C PHE A 75 19.25 -5.42 3.65
N LEU A 76 19.42 -4.11 3.84
CA LEU A 76 20.57 -3.56 4.58
C LEU A 76 20.45 -3.81 6.09
N GLU A 77 19.21 -3.94 6.57
CA GLU A 77 18.86 -4.10 7.98
C GLU A 77 18.70 -5.58 8.39
N LEU A 78 18.77 -6.51 7.42
CA LEU A 78 18.74 -7.95 7.66
C LEU A 78 20.19 -8.46 7.77
N GLN A 79 20.76 -8.36 8.97
CA GLN A 79 22.06 -8.97 9.32
C GLN A 79 21.86 -10.16 10.27
#